data_AF-A0A3N5UR85-F1
#
_entry.id   AF-A0A3N5UR85-F1
#
_cell.length_a   1.000
_cell.length_b   1.000
_cell.length_c   1.000
_cell.angle_alpha   90.00
_cell.angle_beta   90.00
_cell.angle_gamma   90.00
#
_symmetry.space_group_name_H-M   'P 1'
#
loop_
_entity.id
_entity.type
_entity.pdbx_description
1 polymer ?
#
loop_
_entity_poly.entity_id
_entity_poly.type
_entity_poly.pdbx_seq_one_letter_code
_entity_poly.pdbx_strand_id
1 'polypeptide(L)'
;MLTEQKPTVPYRHPRQWIKKTDYPQLPFHKSFKAFVAQRKKLMNVLKGLSFEDWLRVGIIKGREHTVFTQVRRLALHEQVHCEQIERFLQ
;
A
#
# COMPACT_ATOMS: atom_id res chain seq x y z
N MET A 1 -13.90 4.94 -6.22
CA MET A 1 -12.59 5.60 -6.09
C MET A 1 -11.88 5.84 -7.42
N LEU A 2 -11.64 4.86 -8.30
CA LEU A 2 -10.97 5.15 -9.60
C LEU A 2 -11.78 6.08 -10.53
N THR A 3 -13.08 6.22 -10.30
CA THR A 3 -13.96 7.15 -11.02
C THR A 3 -14.14 8.50 -10.33
N GLU A 4 -13.62 8.66 -9.10
CA GLU A 4 -13.77 9.89 -8.32
C GLU A 4 -12.66 10.89 -8.69
N GLN A 5 -13.01 12.17 -8.69
CA GLN A 5 -12.04 13.26 -8.83
C GLN A 5 -11.51 13.64 -7.44
N LYS A 6 -10.18 13.68 -7.29
CA LYS A 6 -9.49 14.07 -6.04
C LYS A 6 -10.07 13.42 -4.76
N PRO A 7 -10.22 12.08 -4.71
CA PRO A 7 -10.83 11.43 -3.55
C PRO A 7 -9.98 11.59 -2.29
N THR A 8 -10.64 11.78 -1.15
CA THR A 8 -9.97 11.68 0.16
C THR A 8 -9.93 10.22 0.60
N VAL A 9 -8.72 9.70 0.78
CA VAL A 9 -8.51 8.32 1.22
C VAL A 9 -8.46 8.29 2.75
N PRO A 10 -9.30 7.46 3.41
CA PRO A 10 -9.31 7.37 4.86
C PRO A 10 -7.98 6.81 5.37
N TYR A 11 -7.35 7.54 6.30
CA TYR A 11 -6.11 7.11 6.92
C TYR A 11 -6.37 6.06 8.01
N ARG A 12 -5.68 4.93 7.92
CA ARG A 12 -5.65 3.92 9.00
C ARG A 12 -4.29 3.95 9.68
N HIS A 13 -4.26 4.28 10.96
CA HIS A 13 -3.02 4.29 11.73
C HIS A 13 -2.56 2.85 12.02
N PRO A 14 -1.37 2.40 11.55
CA PRO A 14 -0.97 0.99 11.63
C PRO A 14 -0.90 0.47 13.07
N ARG A 15 -0.31 1.25 14.00
CA ARG A 15 -0.24 0.88 15.43
C ARG A 15 -1.59 0.83 16.15
N GLN A 16 -2.61 1.52 15.64
CA GLN A 16 -3.96 1.43 16.22
C GLN A 16 -4.72 0.27 15.58
N TRP A 17 -4.52 0.04 14.28
CA TRP A 17 -5.14 -1.04 13.55
C TRP A 17 -4.72 -2.41 14.08
N ILE A 18 -3.42 -2.59 14.34
CA ILE A 18 -2.89 -3.85 14.88
C ILE A 18 -3.42 -4.17 16.29
N LYS A 19 -3.81 -3.15 17.07
CA LYS A 19 -4.43 -3.34 18.40
C LYS A 19 -5.92 -3.68 18.34
N LYS A 20 -6.58 -3.37 17.22
CA LYS A 20 -8.03 -3.54 17.01
C LYS A 20 -8.36 -4.79 16.20
N THR A 21 -7.35 -5.59 15.86
CA THR A 21 -7.49 -6.76 15.00
C THR A 21 -6.70 -7.92 15.60
N ASP A 22 -7.00 -9.13 15.14
CA ASP A 22 -6.28 -10.35 15.47
C ASP A 22 -4.98 -10.52 14.66
N TYR A 23 -4.54 -9.47 13.94
CA TYR A 23 -3.41 -9.53 13.00
C TYR A 23 -2.13 -10.12 13.61
N PRO A 24 -1.73 -9.81 14.86
CA PRO A 24 -0.54 -10.42 15.48
C PRO A 24 -0.68 -11.92 15.76
N GLN A 25 -1.89 -12.44 15.89
CA GLN A 25 -2.16 -13.86 16.14
C GLN A 25 -2.25 -14.68 14.84
N LEU A 26 -2.36 -14.01 13.68
CA LEU A 26 -2.44 -14.69 12.40
C LEU A 26 -1.11 -15.36 12.02
N PRO A 27 -1.14 -16.60 11.50
CA PRO A 27 0.06 -17.24 10.98
C PRO A 27 0.67 -16.42 9.83
N PHE A 28 1.97 -16.14 9.94
CA PHE A 28 2.71 -15.33 8.96
C PHE A 28 2.47 -15.76 7.51
N HIS A 29 2.52 -17.07 7.22
CA HIS A 29 2.35 -17.60 5.86
C HIS A 29 0.98 -17.27 5.25
N LYS A 30 -0.10 -17.21 6.06
CA LYS A 30 -1.44 -16.83 5.58
C LYS A 30 -1.49 -15.35 5.25
N SER A 31 -0.96 -14.51 6.14
CA SER A 31 -0.86 -13.06 5.93
C SER A 31 0.00 -12.72 4.71
N PHE A 32 1.12 -13.41 4.53
CA PHE A 32 2.01 -13.23 3.38
C PHE A 32 1.32 -13.64 2.07
N LYS A 33 0.60 -14.77 2.03
CA LYS A 33 -0.18 -15.17 0.86
C LYS A 33 -1.26 -14.13 0.50
N ALA A 34 -1.94 -13.58 1.50
CA ALA A 34 -2.93 -12.51 1.29
C ALA A 34 -2.27 -11.23 0.75
N PHE A 35 -1.11 -10.84 1.31
CA PHE A 35 -0.32 -9.71 0.82
C PHE A 35 0.10 -9.89 -0.65
N VAL A 36 0.62 -11.07 -1.04
CA VAL A 36 0.98 -11.37 -2.43
C VAL A 36 -0.22 -11.25 -3.36
N ALA A 37 -1.38 -11.78 -2.96
CA ALA A 37 -2.61 -11.64 -3.74
C ALA A 37 -3.05 -10.18 -3.89
N GLN A 38 -2.94 -9.38 -2.82
CA GLN A 38 -3.22 -7.94 -2.86
C GLN A 38 -2.26 -7.20 -3.79
N ARG A 39 -0.96 -7.53 -3.76
CA ARG A 39 0.05 -6.91 -4.64
C ARG A 39 -0.16 -7.27 -6.10
N LYS A 40 -0.49 -8.53 -6.42
CA LYS A 40 -0.85 -8.93 -7.80
C LYS A 40 -2.04 -8.12 -8.32
N LYS A 41 -3.09 -7.95 -7.52
CA LYS A 41 -4.26 -7.12 -7.89
C LYS A 41 -3.85 -5.67 -8.13
N LEU A 42 -3.03 -5.08 -7.25
CA LEU A 42 -2.53 -3.72 -7.44
C LEU A 42 -1.72 -3.59 -8.73
N MET A 43 -0.80 -4.52 -8.99
CA MET A 43 0.02 -4.49 -10.21
C MET A 43 -0.82 -4.60 -11.47
N ASN A 44 -1.89 -5.40 -11.48
CA ASN A 44 -2.80 -5.47 -12.62
C ASN A 44 -3.49 -4.13 -12.88
N VAL A 45 -3.90 -3.41 -11.84
CA VAL A 45 -4.46 -2.05 -11.99
C VAL A 45 -3.42 -1.08 -12.52
N LEU A 46 -2.22 -1.03 -11.90
CA LEU A 46 -1.16 -0.08 -12.28
C LEU A 46 -0.65 -0.27 -13.71
N LYS A 47 -0.59 -1.51 -14.19
CA LYS A 47 -0.19 -1.82 -15.58
C LYS A 47 -1.18 -1.31 -16.62
N GLY A 48 -2.44 -1.09 -16.24
CA GLY A 48 -3.47 -0.58 -17.14
C GLY A 48 -3.60 0.94 -17.16
N LEU A 49 -2.79 1.66 -16.37
CA LEU A 49 -2.89 3.12 -16.26
C LEU A 49 -2.16 3.82 -17.41
N SER A 50 -2.82 4.82 -17.99
CA SER A 50 -2.20 5.79 -18.90
C SER A 50 -1.23 6.72 -18.16
N PHE A 51 -0.42 7.48 -18.88
CA PHE A 51 0.45 8.49 -18.28
C PHE A 51 -0.35 9.55 -17.50
N GLU A 52 -1.49 9.98 -18.03
CA GLU A 52 -2.40 10.93 -17.40
C GLU A 52 -2.98 10.38 -16.10
N ASP A 53 -3.30 9.08 -16.06
CA ASP A 53 -3.78 8.43 -14.83
C ASP A 53 -2.74 8.46 -13.71
N TRP A 54 -1.44 8.39 -14.04
CA TRP A 54 -0.36 8.50 -13.06
C TRP A 54 -0.29 9.87 -12.38
N LEU A 55 -0.79 10.92 -13.06
CA LEU A 55 -0.85 12.30 -12.55
C LEU A 55 -2.10 12.59 -11.72
N ARG A 56 -3.08 11.67 -11.69
CA ARG A 56 -4.32 11.86 -10.91
C ARG A 56 -4.00 11.98 -9.43
N VAL A 57 -4.67 12.94 -8.79
CA VAL A 57 -4.46 13.31 -7.39
C VAL A 57 -5.52 12.65 -6.50
N GLY A 58 -5.10 12.24 -5.30
CA GLY A 58 -5.96 11.97 -4.16
C GLY A 58 -5.44 12.66 -2.91
N ILE A 59 -6.28 12.77 -1.88
CA ILE A 59 -5.93 13.41 -0.61
C ILE A 59 -5.69 12.34 0.45
N ILE A 60 -4.51 12.33 1.06
CA ILE A 60 -4.16 11.43 2.15
C ILE A 60 -3.67 12.27 3.32
N LYS A 61 -4.35 12.18 4.47
CA LYS A 61 -4.05 12.99 5.67
C LYS A 61 -3.96 14.50 5.35
N GLY A 62 -4.89 15.01 4.54
CA GLY A 62 -4.94 16.43 4.15
C GLY A 62 -3.85 16.89 3.19
N ARG A 63 -3.07 15.97 2.60
CA ARG A 63 -2.04 16.29 1.60
C ARG A 63 -2.39 15.65 0.26
N GLU A 64 -2.12 16.39 -0.82
CA GLU A 64 -2.26 15.87 -2.17
C GLU A 64 -1.14 14.88 -2.50
N HIS A 65 -1.52 13.76 -3.10
CA HIS A 65 -0.62 12.75 -3.62
C HIS A 65 -1.10 12.33 -5.00
N THR A 66 -0.20 12.29 -5.96
CA THR A 66 -0.48 11.64 -7.24
C THR A 66 -0.39 10.12 -7.10
N VAL A 67 -0.99 9.38 -8.03
CA VAL A 67 -0.79 7.93 -8.14
C VAL A 67 0.71 7.60 -8.21
N PHE A 68 1.47 8.35 -9.02
CA PHE A 68 2.93 8.19 -9.15
C PHE A 68 3.67 8.32 -7.80
N THR A 69 3.46 9.43 -7.10
CA THR A 69 4.15 9.68 -5.83
C THR A 69 3.79 8.66 -4.77
N GLN A 70 2.53 8.20 -4.74
CA GLN A 70 2.07 7.20 -3.78
C GLN A 70 2.61 5.80 -4.09
N VAL A 71 2.69 5.39 -5.36
CA VAL A 71 3.29 4.11 -5.76
C VAL A 71 4.80 4.12 -5.51
N ARG A 72 5.51 5.22 -5.82
CA ARG A 72 6.93 5.35 -5.50
C ARG A 72 7.19 5.21 -4.00
N ARG A 73 6.38 5.89 -3.17
CA ARG A 73 6.46 5.78 -1.72
C ARG A 73 6.22 4.34 -1.25
N LEU A 74 5.26 3.64 -1.86
CA LEU A 74 4.98 2.24 -1.54
C LEU A 74 6.19 1.35 -1.84
N ALA A 75 6.79 1.47 -3.02
CA ALA A 75 7.96 0.68 -3.40
C ALA A 75 9.14 0.87 -2.42
N LEU A 76 9.46 2.13 -2.09
CA LEU A 76 10.51 2.45 -1.13
C LEU A 76 10.21 1.91 0.28
N HIS A 77 8.96 2.00 0.71
CA HIS A 77 8.52 1.46 2.00
C HIS A 77 8.69 -0.07 2.06
N GLU A 78 8.38 -0.77 0.98
CA GLU A 78 8.52 -2.22 0.92
C GLU A 78 9.97 -2.68 0.86
N GLN A 79 10.84 -1.94 0.17
CA GLN A 79 12.28 -2.21 0.19
C GLN A 79 12.84 -2.19 1.62
N VAL A 80 12.48 -1.18 2.43
CA VAL A 80 12.91 -1.10 3.84
C VAL A 80 12.44 -2.31 4.64
N HIS A 81 11.24 -2.84 4.35
CA HIS A 81 10.76 -4.06 5.02
C HIS A 81 11.50 -5.31 4.57
N CYS A 82 11.84 -5.43 3.28
CA CYS A 82 12.71 -6.53 2.81
C CYS A 82 14.05 -6.50 3.53
N GLU A 83 14.70 -5.33 3.60
CA GLU A 83 15.97 -5.15 4.32
C GLU A 83 15.87 -5.48 5.82
N GLN A 84 14.72 -5.23 6.45
CA GLN A 84 14.48 -5.61 7.85
C GLN A 84 14.33 -7.12 8.02
N ILE A 85 13.62 -7.78 7.11
CA ILE A 85 13.43 -9.24 7.14
C ILE A 85 14.76 -9.94 6.87
N GLU A 86 15.51 -9.50 5.87
CA GLU A 86 16.84 -10.03 5.54
C GLU A 86 17.78 -9.94 6.74
N ARG A 87 17.83 -8.79 7.41
CA ARG A 87 18.62 -8.60 8.63
C ARG A 87 18.19 -9.49 9.79
N PHE A 88 16.92 -9.87 9.87
CA PHE A 88 16.42 -10.77 10.92
C PHE A 88 16.77 -12.24 10.66
N LEU A 89 17.05 -12.61 9.40
CA LEU A 89 17.39 -13.98 8.99
C LEU A 89 18.90 -14.28 9.03
N GLN A 90 19.73 -13.26 9.29
CA GLN A 90 21.18 -13.37 9.49
C GLN A 90 21.49 -13.69 10.96
#